data_AF-A0A0N4TCD2-F1
#
_entry.id   AF-A0A0N4TCD2-F1
#
_cell.length_a   1.000
_cell.length_b   1.000
_cell.length_c   1.000
_cell.angle_alpha   90.00
_cell.angle_beta   90.00
_cell.angle_gamma   90.00
#
_symmetry.space_group_name_H-M   'P 1'
#
loop_
_entity.id
_entity.type
_entity.pdbx_description
1 polymer ?
#
loop_
_entity_poly.entity_id
_entity_poly.type
_entity_poly.pdbx_seq_one_letter_code
_entity_poly.pdbx_strand_id
1 'polypeptide(L)'
;KNDFNYYRFSVKTVNEAKPPAEFREAGLRHAPALQHGDDLILSHQDEIIDYIDRKFPIPSLKCECSAASDATANLFRSFAFFIKEVNTDPKALDMELIRLDRYFNDINTSFLAANHLTHLDCYILPKLHTIRIALNALKGYEIPTNLYNLWGYMKRGYAMESFRKSCPSDQEIILYWAER
;
A
#
# COMPACT_ATOMS: atom_id res chain seq x y z
N LYS A 1 6.37 27.13 18.80
CA LYS A 1 6.40 27.23 17.33
C LYS A 1 7.12 25.99 16.83
N ASN A 2 6.38 24.92 16.51
CA ASN A 2 6.99 23.71 15.96
C ASN A 2 7.02 23.89 14.45
N ASP A 3 8.14 24.37 13.93
CA ASP A 3 8.43 24.39 12.50
C ASP A 3 8.70 22.95 12.05
N PHE A 4 7.62 22.17 11.88
CA PHE A 4 7.71 20.98 11.04
C PHE A 4 7.94 21.49 9.62
N ASN A 5 9.18 21.38 9.14
CA ASN A 5 9.48 21.56 7.72
C ASN A 5 8.68 20.53 6.92
N TYR A 6 7.51 20.91 6.43
CA TYR A 6 6.78 20.11 5.45
C TYR A 6 7.63 20.08 4.18
N TYR A 7 8.20 18.91 3.88
CA TYR A 7 8.91 18.71 2.62
C TYR A 7 7.94 18.90 1.46
N ARG A 8 8.31 19.76 0.51
CA ARG A 8 7.52 19.99 -0.69
C ARG A 8 7.93 18.99 -1.75
N PHE A 9 6.96 18.30 -2.31
CA PHE A 9 7.12 17.45 -3.46
C PHE A 9 5.93 17.65 -4.40
N SER A 10 6.10 17.32 -5.66
CA SER A 10 5.03 17.26 -6.65
C SER A 10 4.90 15.83 -7.15
N VAL A 11 3.68 15.35 -7.33
CA VAL A 11 3.40 14.06 -7.98
C VAL A 11 3.10 14.32 -9.44
N LYS A 12 3.82 13.65 -10.33
CA LYS A 12 3.53 13.63 -11.77
C LYS A 12 3.04 12.23 -12.13
N THR A 13 1.86 12.13 -12.73
CA THR A 13 1.36 10.87 -13.28
C THR A 13 1.92 10.67 -14.69
N VAL A 14 2.26 9.42 -15.01
CA VAL A 14 2.85 9.05 -16.31
C VAL A 14 1.97 7.99 -16.95
N ASN A 15 1.57 8.24 -18.20
CA ASN A 15 1.02 7.18 -19.04
C ASN A 15 2.20 6.38 -19.63
N GLU A 16 2.45 5.19 -19.11
CA GLU A 16 3.59 4.35 -19.55
C GLU A 16 3.50 3.91 -21.02
N ALA A 17 2.30 3.85 -21.61
CA ALA A 17 2.14 3.57 -23.04
C ALA A 17 2.53 4.77 -23.93
N LYS A 18 2.53 5.99 -23.37
CA LYS A 18 2.91 7.22 -24.07
C LYS A 18 3.60 8.19 -23.10
N PRO A 19 4.82 7.87 -22.64
CA PRO A 19 5.50 8.66 -21.62
C PRO A 19 5.91 10.03 -22.16
N PRO A 20 5.89 11.08 -21.33
CA PRO A 20 6.32 12.41 -21.73
C PRO A 20 7.82 12.44 -22.08
N ALA A 21 8.26 13.45 -22.84
CA ALA A 21 9.67 13.56 -23.27
C ALA A 21 10.63 13.62 -22.08
N GLU A 22 10.34 14.46 -21.08
CA GLU A 22 11.13 14.60 -19.85
C GLU A 22 11.37 13.25 -19.13
N PHE A 23 10.37 12.37 -19.12
CA PHE A 23 10.49 11.05 -18.48
C PHE A 23 11.42 10.11 -19.27
N ARG A 24 11.34 10.16 -20.60
CA ARG A 24 12.22 9.36 -21.48
C ARG A 24 13.66 9.87 -21.49
N GLU A 25 13.84 11.18 -21.52
CA GLU A 25 15.16 11.84 -21.46
C GLU A 25 15.87 11.57 -20.13
N ALA A 26 15.11 11.47 -19.04
CA ALA A 26 15.58 11.00 -17.74
C ALA A 26 15.97 9.50 -17.69
N GLY A 27 15.82 8.77 -18.80
CA GLY A 27 16.11 7.33 -18.90
C GLY A 27 15.08 6.43 -18.21
N LEU A 28 13.94 6.98 -17.77
CA LEU A 28 12.91 6.25 -17.05
C LEU A 28 12.00 5.47 -18.01
N ARG A 29 11.59 4.27 -17.57
CA ARG A 29 10.71 3.37 -18.33
C ARG A 29 9.39 3.07 -17.63
N HIS A 30 9.42 2.97 -16.30
CA HIS A 30 8.27 2.61 -15.48
C HIS A 30 8.18 3.51 -14.26
N ALA A 31 6.96 3.74 -13.79
CA ALA A 31 6.70 4.29 -12.47
C ALA A 31 6.66 3.15 -11.42
N PRO A 32 6.92 3.44 -10.13
CA PRO A 32 7.30 4.74 -9.58
C PRO A 32 8.76 5.10 -9.88
N ALA A 33 9.02 6.39 -10.01
CA ALA A 33 10.36 6.97 -10.07
C ALA A 33 10.42 8.21 -9.18
N LEU A 34 11.59 8.49 -8.60
CA LEU A 34 11.85 9.66 -7.78
C LEU A 34 12.94 10.51 -8.44
N GLN A 35 12.69 11.80 -8.57
CA GLN A 35 13.70 12.79 -8.91
C GLN A 35 13.90 13.75 -7.72
N HIS A 36 15.15 14.04 -7.35
CA HIS A 36 15.48 15.04 -6.35
C HIS A 36 16.59 15.97 -6.87
N GLY A 37 16.21 17.20 -7.20
CA GLY A 37 17.11 18.13 -7.89
C GLY A 37 17.35 17.70 -9.33
N ASP A 38 18.42 18.21 -9.92
CA ASP A 38 18.73 17.98 -11.33
C ASP A 38 19.56 16.70 -11.55
N ASP A 39 20.25 16.22 -10.51
CA ASP A 39 21.27 15.18 -10.65
C ASP A 39 20.86 13.79 -10.14
N LEU A 40 19.77 13.68 -9.36
CA LEU A 40 19.34 12.42 -8.79
C LEU A 40 18.01 11.95 -9.36
N ILE A 41 18.06 10.78 -10.01
CA ILE A 41 16.91 10.03 -10.51
C ILE A 41 17.04 8.59 -10.02
N LEU A 42 15.99 8.08 -9.37
CA LEU A 42 15.89 6.71 -8.87
C LEU A 42 14.64 6.05 -9.46
N SER A 43 14.76 4.82 -9.95
CA SER A 43 13.66 4.08 -10.58
C SER A 43 13.34 2.75 -9.92
N HIS A 44 14.08 2.37 -8.88
CA HIS A 44 13.87 1.13 -8.13
C HIS A 44 13.26 1.44 -6.77
N GLN A 45 12.18 0.74 -6.42
CA GLN A 45 11.41 0.99 -5.21
C GLN A 45 12.29 0.98 -3.94
N ASP A 46 13.17 -0.02 -3.80
CA ASP A 46 14.00 -0.17 -2.60
C ASP A 46 15.03 0.96 -2.48
N GLU A 47 15.59 1.41 -3.62
CA GLU A 47 16.49 2.57 -3.66
C GLU A 47 15.75 3.88 -3.33
N ILE A 48 14.53 4.04 -3.82
CA ILE A 48 13.67 5.19 -3.52
C ILE A 48 13.38 5.25 -2.01
N ILE A 49 12.99 4.13 -1.41
CA ILE A 49 12.69 4.04 0.03
C ILE A 49 13.95 4.34 0.86
N ASP A 50 15.08 3.68 0.57
CA ASP A 50 16.33 3.90 1.30
C ASP A 50 16.81 5.36 1.18
N TYR A 51 16.68 5.95 0.00
CA TYR A 51 17.01 7.36 -0.21
C TYR A 51 16.12 8.29 0.62
N ILE A 52 14.79 8.10 0.57
CA ILE A 52 13.83 8.91 1.35
C ILE A 52 14.15 8.83 2.83
N ASP A 53 14.39 7.62 3.35
CA ASP A 53 14.69 7.40 4.76
C ASP A 53 15.99 8.06 5.22
N ARG A 54 17.04 8.04 4.38
CA ARG A 54 18.32 8.70 4.69
C ARG A 54 18.24 10.22 4.57
N LYS A 55 17.55 10.71 3.55
CA LYS A 55 17.46 12.15 3.23
C LYS A 55 16.45 12.87 4.12
N PHE A 56 15.35 12.20 4.49
CA PHE A 56 14.22 12.73 5.24
C PHE A 56 13.88 11.84 6.44
N PRO A 57 14.77 11.72 7.44
CA PRO A 57 14.67 10.72 8.50
C PRO A 57 13.54 10.96 9.53
N ILE A 58 12.81 12.08 9.43
CA ILE A 58 11.78 12.49 10.41
C ILE A 58 10.48 12.86 9.68
N PRO A 59 9.33 12.26 10.05
CA PRO A 59 9.20 11.14 10.98
C PRO A 59 9.79 9.86 10.37
N SER A 60 10.35 8.98 11.22
CA SER A 60 10.82 7.67 10.75
C SER A 60 9.65 6.77 10.39
N LEU A 61 9.67 6.21 9.18
CA LEU A 61 8.72 5.18 8.73
C LEU A 61 9.30 3.76 8.88
N LYS A 62 10.58 3.64 9.24
CA LYS A 62 11.22 2.35 9.48
C LYS A 62 10.59 1.65 10.67
N CYS A 63 10.35 0.36 10.52
CA CYS A 63 10.03 -0.51 11.63
C CYS A 63 10.47 -1.94 11.31
N GLU A 64 11.08 -2.61 12.27
CA GLU A 64 11.41 -4.03 12.21
C GLU A 64 10.49 -4.77 13.18
N CYS A 65 9.47 -5.42 12.66
CA CYS A 65 8.59 -6.30 13.43
C CYS A 65 8.33 -7.58 12.62
N SER A 66 9.08 -8.64 12.92
CA SER A 66 8.94 -9.93 12.25
C SER A 66 7.51 -10.45 12.34
N ALA A 67 6.86 -10.33 13.50
CA ALA A 67 5.48 -10.73 13.68
C ALA A 67 4.50 -9.99 12.74
N ALA A 68 4.70 -8.68 12.51
CA ALA A 68 3.89 -7.90 11.58
C ALA A 68 4.14 -8.32 10.12
N SER A 69 5.40 -8.51 9.75
CA SER A 69 5.80 -8.98 8.43
C SER A 69 5.21 -10.37 8.14
N ASP A 70 5.31 -11.29 9.10
CA ASP A 70 4.77 -12.63 8.98
C ASP A 70 3.25 -12.60 8.83
N ALA A 71 2.54 -11.82 9.66
CA ALA A 71 1.09 -11.69 9.62
C ALA A 71 0.56 -11.18 8.27
N THR A 72 1.38 -10.45 7.51
CA THR A 72 0.98 -9.79 6.26
C THR A 72 1.51 -10.48 4.99
N ALA A 73 2.46 -11.43 5.12
CA ALA A 73 3.27 -11.94 4.03
C ALA A 73 2.49 -12.52 2.83
N ASN A 74 1.40 -13.25 3.10
CA ASN A 74 0.67 -14.00 2.07
C ASN A 74 -0.63 -13.32 1.60
N LEU A 75 -1.05 -12.24 2.26
CA LEU A 75 -2.35 -11.59 2.02
C LEU A 75 -2.60 -11.30 0.54
N PHE A 76 -1.62 -10.66 -0.13
CA PHE A 76 -1.83 -10.25 -1.52
C PHE A 76 -1.71 -11.41 -2.51
N ARG A 77 -0.97 -12.46 -2.14
CA ARG A 77 -0.85 -13.66 -2.97
C ARG A 77 -2.16 -14.44 -2.97
N SER A 78 -2.78 -14.64 -1.80
CA SER A 78 -4.08 -15.31 -1.70
C SER A 78 -5.18 -14.53 -2.42
N PHE A 79 -5.19 -13.20 -2.27
CA PHE A 79 -6.04 -12.33 -3.08
C PHE A 79 -5.81 -12.52 -4.58
N ALA A 80 -4.56 -12.44 -5.05
CA ALA A 80 -4.23 -12.55 -6.48
C ALA A 80 -4.65 -13.92 -7.06
N PHE A 81 -4.51 -15.00 -6.27
CA PHE A 81 -4.94 -16.34 -6.69
C PHE A 81 -6.46 -16.44 -6.80
N PHE A 82 -7.19 -15.78 -5.88
CA PHE A 82 -8.64 -15.79 -5.89
C PHE A 82 -9.24 -14.92 -7.00
N ILE A 83 -8.80 -13.67 -7.13
CA ILE A 83 -9.35 -12.74 -8.13
C ILE A 83 -9.10 -13.24 -9.57
N LYS A 84 -7.93 -13.85 -9.83
CA LYS A 84 -7.53 -14.41 -11.13
C LYS A 84 -8.03 -15.83 -11.38
N GLU A 85 -8.88 -16.37 -10.49
CA GLU A 85 -9.45 -17.72 -10.60
C GLU A 85 -8.42 -18.86 -10.71
N VAL A 86 -7.18 -18.63 -10.23
CA VAL A 86 -6.20 -19.70 -10.02
C VAL A 86 -6.71 -20.66 -8.95
N ASN A 87 -7.45 -20.13 -7.97
CA ASN A 87 -8.28 -20.88 -7.04
C ASN A 87 -9.62 -20.17 -6.89
N THR A 88 -10.73 -20.87 -7.12
CA THR A 88 -12.07 -20.29 -7.00
C THR A 88 -12.62 -20.31 -5.57
N ASP A 89 -11.95 -20.99 -4.64
CA ASP A 89 -12.31 -21.04 -3.22
C ASP A 89 -11.58 -19.92 -2.44
N PRO A 90 -12.31 -19.00 -1.75
CA PRO A 90 -11.71 -17.90 -1.01
C PRO A 90 -11.02 -18.33 0.29
N LYS A 91 -11.08 -19.60 0.71
CA LYS A 91 -10.51 -20.07 2.00
C LYS A 91 -9.08 -19.61 2.27
N ALA A 92 -8.22 -19.60 1.25
CA ALA A 92 -6.84 -19.13 1.43
C ALA A 92 -6.77 -17.64 1.77
N LEU A 93 -7.64 -16.82 1.17
CA LEU A 93 -7.76 -15.41 1.51
C LEU A 93 -8.38 -15.22 2.89
N ASP A 94 -9.44 -15.95 3.21
CA ASP A 94 -10.10 -15.90 4.52
C ASP A 94 -9.12 -16.22 5.66
N MET A 95 -8.27 -17.24 5.48
CA MET A 95 -7.24 -17.58 6.46
C MET A 95 -6.26 -16.43 6.71
N GLU A 96 -5.82 -15.72 5.66
CA GLU A 96 -4.90 -14.59 5.81
C GLU A 96 -5.59 -13.36 6.42
N LEU A 97 -6.86 -13.10 6.10
CA LEU A 97 -7.65 -12.03 6.74
C LEU A 97 -7.89 -12.31 8.23
N ILE A 98 -8.23 -13.56 8.58
CA ILE A 98 -8.38 -14.00 9.97
C ILE A 98 -7.04 -13.91 10.72
N ARG A 99 -5.94 -14.27 10.07
CA ARG A 99 -4.59 -14.15 10.64
C ARG A 99 -4.26 -12.69 10.99
N LEU A 100 -4.58 -11.76 10.10
CA LEU A 100 -4.39 -10.33 10.37
C LEU A 100 -5.28 -9.81 11.48
N ASP A 101 -6.56 -10.23 11.52
CA ASP A 101 -7.46 -9.83 12.60
C ASP A 101 -6.96 -10.29 13.97
N ARG A 102 -6.50 -11.55 14.07
CA ARG A 102 -5.87 -12.09 15.29
C ARG A 102 -4.60 -11.33 15.66
N TYR A 103 -3.77 -11.03 14.67
CA TYR A 103 -2.57 -10.23 14.91
C TYR A 103 -2.91 -8.86 15.54
N PHE A 104 -3.93 -8.16 15.02
CA PHE A 104 -4.37 -6.89 15.59
C PHE A 104 -4.99 -7.01 16.98
N ASN A 105 -5.56 -8.17 17.32
CA ASN A 105 -6.04 -8.45 18.67
C ASN A 105 -4.90 -8.58 19.69
N ASP A 106 -3.74 -9.07 19.26
CA ASP A 106 -2.63 -9.42 20.15
C ASP A 106 -1.63 -8.28 20.36
N ILE A 107 -1.69 -7.21 19.56
CA ILE A 107 -0.80 -6.05 19.67
C ILE A 107 -1.47 -4.87 20.38
N ASN A 108 -0.66 -4.05 21.07
CA ASN A 108 -1.10 -2.81 21.72
C ASN A 108 -0.76 -1.55 20.92
N THR A 109 -0.59 -1.68 19.60
CA THR A 109 -0.25 -0.57 18.69
C THR A 109 -1.43 -0.18 17.81
N SER A 110 -1.50 1.10 17.44
CA SER A 110 -2.54 1.61 16.55
C SER A 110 -2.39 1.11 15.11
N PHE A 111 -1.16 0.88 14.66
CA PHE A 111 -0.83 0.38 13.32
C PHE A 111 -0.09 -0.95 13.43
N LEU A 112 0.37 -1.50 12.30
CA LEU A 112 0.93 -2.85 12.24
C LEU A 112 2.08 -3.06 13.22
N ALA A 113 2.94 -2.07 13.44
CA ALA A 113 4.09 -2.25 14.32
C ALA A 113 4.38 -1.06 15.25
N ALA A 114 3.63 0.03 15.14
CA ALA A 114 3.83 1.24 15.92
C ALA A 114 2.53 2.02 16.14
N ASN A 115 2.55 3.07 16.95
CA ASN A 115 1.42 4.00 17.12
C ASN A 115 1.35 5.08 16.03
N HIS A 116 2.27 5.05 15.08
CA HIS A 116 2.28 5.86 13.86
C HIS A 116 2.43 4.95 12.63
N LEU A 117 2.18 5.49 11.43
CA LEU A 117 2.41 4.77 10.18
C LEU A 117 3.89 4.37 10.04
N THR A 118 4.10 3.18 9.48
CA THR A 118 5.38 2.63 9.06
C THR A 118 5.34 2.28 7.57
N HIS A 119 6.49 1.93 6.98
CA HIS A 119 6.55 1.43 5.61
C HIS A 119 5.62 0.24 5.38
N LEU A 120 5.45 -0.63 6.38
CA LEU A 120 4.58 -1.79 6.28
C LEU A 120 3.11 -1.37 6.15
N ASP A 121 2.68 -0.33 6.87
CA ASP A 121 1.31 0.21 6.75
C ASP A 121 1.09 0.84 5.38
N CYS A 122 2.08 1.60 4.88
CA CYS A 122 2.07 2.17 3.53
C CYS A 122 1.98 1.09 2.43
N TYR A 123 2.46 -0.13 2.70
CA TYR A 123 2.37 -1.27 1.79
C TYR A 123 1.05 -2.04 1.92
N ILE A 124 0.54 -2.24 3.14
CA ILE A 124 -0.61 -3.11 3.40
C ILE A 124 -1.95 -2.40 3.29
N LEU A 125 -2.06 -1.12 3.69
CA LEU A 125 -3.31 -0.38 3.57
C LEU A 125 -3.83 -0.30 2.12
N PRO A 126 -3.00 0.06 1.10
CA PRO A 126 -3.48 0.08 -0.29
C PRO A 126 -3.93 -1.30 -0.76
N LYS A 127 -3.25 -2.37 -0.32
CA LYS A 127 -3.60 -3.74 -0.68
C LYS A 127 -4.94 -4.19 -0.10
N LEU A 128 -5.19 -3.91 1.18
CA LEU A 128 -6.48 -4.20 1.81
C LEU A 128 -7.62 -3.42 1.16
N HIS A 129 -7.39 -2.16 0.81
CA HIS A 129 -8.37 -1.36 0.08
C HIS A 129 -8.65 -1.96 -1.31
N THR A 130 -7.61 -2.32 -2.07
CA THR A 130 -7.74 -3.02 -3.35
C THR A 130 -8.53 -4.33 -3.22
N ILE A 131 -8.22 -5.16 -2.22
CA ILE A 131 -8.96 -6.40 -1.93
C ILE A 131 -10.45 -6.11 -1.75
N ARG A 132 -10.78 -5.12 -0.91
CA ARG A 132 -12.17 -4.79 -0.59
C ARG A 132 -12.93 -4.33 -1.82
N ILE A 133 -12.35 -3.43 -2.63
CA ILE A 133 -13.02 -2.85 -3.79
C ILE A 133 -13.10 -3.86 -4.95
N ALA A 134 -11.97 -4.47 -5.33
CA ALA A 134 -11.92 -5.36 -6.49
C ALA A 134 -12.74 -6.63 -6.28
N LEU A 135 -12.66 -7.28 -5.12
CA LEU A 135 -13.40 -8.52 -4.87
C LEU A 135 -14.90 -8.31 -4.74
N ASN A 136 -15.33 -7.17 -4.16
CA ASN A 136 -16.74 -6.86 -4.09
C ASN A 136 -17.32 -6.69 -5.50
N ALA A 137 -16.67 -5.90 -6.35
CA ALA A 137 -17.14 -5.62 -7.70
C ALA A 137 -17.07 -6.84 -8.64
N LEU A 138 -15.99 -7.62 -8.57
CA LEU A 138 -15.69 -8.65 -9.58
C LEU A 138 -16.07 -10.07 -9.15
N LYS A 139 -16.22 -10.32 -7.84
CA LYS A 139 -16.52 -11.66 -7.29
C LYS A 139 -17.74 -11.67 -6.36
N GLY A 140 -18.32 -10.52 -6.04
CA GLY A 140 -19.36 -10.42 -4.99
C GLY A 140 -18.86 -10.83 -3.60
N TYR A 141 -17.55 -10.83 -3.39
CA TYR A 141 -16.94 -11.20 -2.11
C TYR A 141 -16.71 -9.95 -1.26
N GLU A 142 -17.07 -10.05 0.03
CA GLU A 142 -16.84 -8.99 1.02
C GLU A 142 -15.95 -9.53 2.14
N ILE A 143 -15.06 -8.67 2.65
CA ILE A 143 -14.27 -8.98 3.85
C ILE A 143 -15.26 -9.22 5.00
N PRO A 144 -15.18 -10.36 5.72
CA PRO A 144 -16.14 -10.68 6.77
C PRO A 144 -16.25 -9.56 7.83
N THR A 145 -17.48 -9.19 8.17
CA THR A 145 -17.77 -8.05 9.06
C THR A 145 -17.41 -8.32 10.53
N ASN A 146 -17.26 -9.59 10.91
CA ASN A 146 -16.85 -10.01 12.25
C ASN A 146 -15.33 -9.89 12.50
N LEU A 147 -14.52 -9.50 11.50
CA LEU A 147 -13.09 -9.21 11.66
C LEU A 147 -12.89 -7.79 12.19
N TYR A 148 -13.38 -7.54 13.42
CA TYR A 148 -13.50 -6.20 13.99
C TYR A 148 -12.16 -5.46 14.14
N ASN A 149 -11.07 -6.19 14.44
CA ASN A 149 -9.75 -5.59 14.64
C ASN A 149 -9.16 -5.15 13.30
N LEU A 150 -9.32 -5.98 12.26
CA LEU A 150 -8.95 -5.63 10.89
C LEU A 150 -9.75 -4.43 10.37
N TRP A 151 -11.07 -4.42 10.58
CA TRP A 151 -11.90 -3.27 10.23
C TRP A 151 -11.50 -2.00 11.00
N GLY A 152 -11.15 -2.14 12.28
CA GLY A 152 -10.62 -1.06 13.11
C GLY A 152 -9.32 -0.48 12.54
N TYR A 153 -8.39 -1.34 12.10
CA TYR A 153 -7.17 -0.94 11.43
C TYR A 153 -7.42 -0.19 10.13
N MET A 154 -8.26 -0.74 9.24
CA MET A 154 -8.61 -0.08 7.97
C MET A 154 -9.28 1.27 8.21
N LYS A 155 -10.16 1.38 9.21
CA LYS A 155 -10.80 2.65 9.60
C LYS A 155 -9.78 3.70 10.01
N ARG A 156 -8.76 3.34 10.79
CA ARG A 156 -7.65 4.25 11.13
C ARG A 156 -6.85 4.65 9.89
N GLY A 157 -6.59 3.71 8.98
CA GLY A 157 -5.98 3.99 7.68
C GLY A 157 -6.75 5.01 6.85
N TYR A 158 -8.08 4.85 6.70
CA TYR A 158 -8.94 5.79 5.98
C TYR A 158 -9.05 7.17 6.65
N ALA A 159 -8.79 7.25 7.95
CA ALA A 159 -8.70 8.53 8.66
C ALA A 159 -7.40 9.30 8.35
N MET A 160 -6.37 8.64 7.82
CA MET A 160 -5.10 9.28 7.45
C MET A 160 -5.22 10.07 6.15
N GLU A 161 -4.77 11.32 6.18
CA GLU A 161 -4.77 12.20 5.00
C GLU A 161 -3.87 11.66 3.89
N SER A 162 -2.70 11.12 4.26
CA SER A 162 -1.75 10.51 3.32
C SER A 162 -2.41 9.39 2.51
N PHE A 163 -3.18 8.52 3.16
CA PHE A 163 -3.92 7.45 2.49
C PHE A 163 -5.02 8.00 1.58
N ARG A 164 -5.86 8.92 2.08
CA ARG A 164 -6.97 9.48 1.28
C ARG A 164 -6.49 10.21 0.03
N LYS A 165 -5.35 10.91 0.11
CA LYS A 165 -4.79 11.67 -1.02
C LYS A 165 -4.05 10.81 -2.03
N SER A 166 -3.55 9.63 -1.65
CA SER A 166 -2.82 8.74 -2.55
C SER A 166 -3.69 7.62 -3.14
N CYS A 167 -4.89 7.41 -2.59
CA CYS A 167 -5.78 6.35 -3.02
C CYS A 167 -6.35 6.65 -4.42
N PRO A 168 -6.24 5.72 -5.39
CA PRO A 168 -6.94 5.85 -6.67
C PRO A 168 -8.45 5.74 -6.47
N SER A 169 -9.23 6.18 -7.47
CA SER A 169 -10.67 5.94 -7.45
C SER A 169 -11.01 4.45 -7.52
N ASP A 170 -12.12 4.05 -6.92
CA ASP A 170 -12.62 2.67 -6.97
C ASP A 170 -12.73 2.13 -8.41
N GLN A 171 -13.15 2.97 -9.37
CA GLN A 171 -13.27 2.59 -10.79
C GLN A 171 -11.94 2.15 -11.40
N GLU A 172 -10.86 2.89 -11.18
CA GLU A 172 -9.52 2.55 -11.66
C GLU A 172 -9.01 1.24 -11.04
N ILE A 173 -9.32 0.98 -9.76
CA ILE A 173 -8.99 -0.31 -9.12
C ILE A 173 -9.72 -1.46 -9.81
N ILE A 174 -11.02 -1.29 -10.06
CA ILE A 174 -11.86 -2.32 -10.70
C ILE A 174 -11.38 -2.58 -12.13
N LEU A 175 -11.17 -1.53 -12.93
CA LEU A 175 -10.67 -1.62 -14.30
C LEU A 175 -9.34 -2.37 -14.37
N TYR A 176 -8.37 -1.99 -13.53
CA TYR A 176 -7.07 -2.63 -13.49
C TYR A 176 -7.14 -4.15 -13.23
N TRP A 177 -8.04 -4.59 -12.34
CA TRP A 177 -8.19 -6.01 -12.02
C TRP A 177 -9.12 -6.78 -12.97
N ALA A 178 -10.03 -6.10 -13.66
CA ALA A 178 -10.87 -6.71 -14.69
C ALA A 178 -10.06 -7.07 -15.95
N GLU A 179 -8.96 -6.36 -16.21
CA GLU A 179 -8.08 -6.58 -17.37
C GLU A 179 -6.94 -7.59 -17.11
N ARG A 180 -6.91 -8.25 -15.93
CA ARG A 180 -5.75 -9.01 -15.42
C ARG A 180 -5.93 -10.50 -15.15
#